data_AF-A0AA42DJ65-F1
#
_entry.id   AF-A0AA42DJ65-F1
#
_cell.length_a   1.000
_cell.length_b   1.000
_cell.length_c   1.000
_cell.angle_alpha   90.00
_cell.angle_beta   90.00
_cell.angle_gamma   90.00
#
_symmetry.space_group_name_H-M   'P 1'
#
loop_
_entity.id
_entity.type
_entity.pdbx_description
1 polymer ?
#
loop_
_entity_poly.entity_id
_entity_poly.type
_entity_poly.pdbx_seq_one_letter_code
_entity_poly.pdbx_strand_id
1 'polypeptide(L)'
;MIRTEDKRNQIYNEFDEDSRKNWFDLTQKKILHGIDSLYFTVYLREPYNNVDFFKKLDTYKDLVDGENVYLEDLDLHITSLTFRQYTYCFTKEDNFKIFVAKKVPISNFPPIIVHLSANLLWEVGEYTALEKAYEYVSRLISPHYTVLHVKENRIDYAYHTNYMRDLESFLNVNKLNSMQVSNFTRGRLDFALVGDDKTDFDYIAFGNRTSNNLYLRMYNKTKEVIEKGYKAFFYPIWLKNGLISKYDMYCYEKAFLKKSYRWLTLARLEFYLEFGEDVNIKKRCHGILSGYEKLEHDDLERFANTITPRPTLITNIEYETKRKFYQSLDESMEFLALITNTEYKALDRLFRLMDNKILIHRLLTTDVFRLVDMKDTKHTRKRNKDVLPFWKLLQDLKLTSYSPDSNLVRKYNRDLNIELIKNRIVNSMSSLSLYLNNENEQDILQDTIDFLTLLSENDTQKAFSYKNKKANLLKGKFETLDNLEVRKRFALLDKEDGSYIE
;
A
#
# COMPACT_ATOMS: atom_id res chain seq x y z
N MET A 1 21.88 13.19 3.27
CA MET A 1 23.20 12.52 3.44
C MET A 1 23.37 11.49 2.33
N ILE A 2 24.36 11.70 1.46
CA ILE A 2 24.63 10.88 0.27
C ILE A 2 25.39 9.60 0.66
N ARG A 3 25.11 8.45 0.04
CA ARG A 3 25.83 7.20 0.37
C ARG A 3 27.23 7.25 -0.22
N THR A 4 28.21 6.74 0.51
CA THR A 4 29.62 6.73 0.07
C THR A 4 29.83 5.91 -1.19
N GLU A 5 28.99 4.90 -1.39
CA GLU A 5 28.97 3.99 -2.55
C GLU A 5 28.55 4.73 -3.83
N ASP A 6 27.60 5.68 -3.72
CA ASP A 6 27.01 6.41 -4.84
C ASP A 6 28.02 7.34 -5.54
N LYS A 7 29.08 7.75 -4.82
CA LYS A 7 30.13 8.64 -5.32
C LYS A 7 30.98 8.02 -6.44
N ARG A 8 30.87 6.70 -6.65
CA ARG A 8 31.62 5.98 -7.69
C ARG A 8 30.87 5.89 -9.00
N ASN A 9 29.59 6.28 -9.01
CA ASN A 9 28.75 6.16 -10.19
C ASN A 9 28.97 7.30 -11.17
N GLN A 10 28.92 6.96 -12.46
CA GLN A 10 29.12 7.92 -13.55
C GLN A 10 28.17 9.13 -13.42
N ILE A 11 26.86 8.89 -13.25
CA ILE A 11 25.86 9.97 -13.14
C ILE A 11 26.13 10.93 -11.99
N TYR A 12 26.69 10.42 -10.89
CA TYR A 12 26.99 11.23 -9.73
C TYR A 12 28.13 12.20 -10.05
N ASN A 13 29.15 11.73 -10.78
CA ASN A 13 30.29 12.54 -11.17
C ASN A 13 29.95 13.58 -12.25
N GLU A 14 28.96 13.29 -13.10
CA GLU A 14 28.43 14.22 -14.11
C GLU A 14 27.60 15.35 -13.48
N PHE A 15 26.78 15.06 -12.47
CA PHE A 15 25.92 16.08 -11.85
C PHE A 15 26.71 17.14 -11.08
N ASP A 16 26.22 18.39 -11.12
CA ASP A 16 26.66 19.45 -10.21
C ASP A 16 26.16 19.22 -8.77
N GLU A 17 26.63 20.04 -7.83
CA GLU A 17 26.33 19.86 -6.41
C GLU A 17 24.83 20.01 -6.10
N ASP A 18 24.15 20.96 -6.76
CA ASP A 18 22.72 21.19 -6.60
C ASP A 18 21.89 20.03 -7.16
N SER A 19 22.25 19.50 -8.33
CA SER A 19 21.60 18.33 -8.92
C SER A 19 21.82 17.09 -8.07
N ARG A 20 23.03 16.89 -7.55
CA ARG A 20 23.32 15.77 -6.62
C ARG A 20 22.43 15.85 -5.38
N LYS A 21 22.32 17.02 -4.77
CA LYS A 21 21.46 17.24 -3.60
C LYS A 21 19.99 17.04 -3.95
N ASN A 22 19.55 17.54 -5.10
CA ASN A 22 18.17 17.39 -5.55
C ASN A 22 17.78 15.92 -5.79
N TRP A 23 18.64 15.15 -6.44
CA TRP A 23 18.32 13.80 -6.89
C TRP A 23 18.63 12.70 -5.86
N PHE A 24 19.71 12.85 -5.10
CA PHE A 24 20.25 11.77 -4.27
C PHE A 24 20.18 12.03 -2.76
N ASP A 25 19.64 13.19 -2.32
CA ASP A 25 19.52 13.45 -0.89
C ASP A 25 18.45 12.58 -0.22
N LEU A 26 18.83 12.02 0.93
CA LEU A 26 17.97 11.20 1.79
C LEU A 26 18.51 11.19 3.23
N THR A 27 17.65 10.83 4.18
CA THR A 27 18.00 10.58 5.57
C THR A 27 18.24 9.09 5.78
N GLN A 28 19.49 8.70 6.01
CA GLN A 28 19.83 7.31 6.27
C GLN A 28 19.32 6.85 7.64
N LYS A 29 19.04 5.55 7.77
CA LYS A 29 18.73 4.90 9.05
C LYS A 29 17.44 5.41 9.70
N LYS A 30 16.50 5.92 8.90
CA LYS A 30 15.21 6.43 9.37
C LYS A 30 14.21 5.29 9.53
N ILE A 31 13.32 5.46 10.51
CA ILE A 31 12.16 4.58 10.75
C ILE A 31 10.92 5.46 10.73
N LEU A 32 9.94 5.10 9.92
CA LEU A 32 8.64 5.73 9.83
C LEU A 32 7.58 4.75 10.33
N HIS A 33 6.81 5.17 11.33
CA HIS A 33 5.75 4.36 11.91
C HIS A 33 4.37 4.79 11.37
N GLY A 34 3.48 3.81 11.21
CA GLY A 34 2.06 4.01 10.96
C GLY A 34 1.27 2.73 11.16
N ILE A 35 -0.05 2.81 10.96
CA ILE A 35 -0.94 1.64 10.96
C ILE A 35 -1.30 1.29 9.51
N ASP A 36 -0.95 0.09 9.07
CA ASP A 36 -1.21 -0.36 7.71
C ASP A 36 -2.65 -0.87 7.52
N SER A 37 -3.24 -1.43 8.57
CA SER A 37 -4.64 -1.87 8.59
C SER A 37 -5.20 -1.80 10.00
N LEU A 38 -6.46 -1.37 10.15
CA LEU A 38 -7.17 -1.35 11.42
C LEU A 38 -8.59 -1.89 11.22
N TYR A 39 -8.89 -3.02 11.86
CA TYR A 39 -10.20 -3.64 11.82
C TYR A 39 -10.83 -3.56 13.20
N PHE A 40 -12.09 -3.14 13.24
CA PHE A 40 -12.87 -3.09 14.45
C PHE A 40 -14.23 -3.75 14.26
N THR A 41 -14.77 -4.29 15.34
CA THR A 41 -16.10 -4.89 15.41
C THR A 41 -17.06 -3.95 16.11
N VAL A 42 -18.27 -3.87 15.60
CA VAL A 42 -19.33 -3.04 16.18
C VAL A 42 -20.41 -3.97 16.72
N TYR A 43 -20.69 -3.83 18.01
CA TYR A 43 -21.74 -4.54 18.71
C TYR A 43 -22.98 -3.64 18.78
N LEU A 44 -24.15 -4.21 18.52
CA LEU A 44 -25.43 -3.49 18.52
C LEU A 44 -26.23 -3.86 19.77
N ARG A 45 -27.13 -2.97 20.19
CA ARG A 45 -28.11 -3.29 21.24
C ARG A 45 -29.10 -4.33 20.71
N GLU A 46 -29.31 -5.40 21.47
CA GLU A 46 -30.22 -6.50 21.12
C GLU A 46 -31.71 -6.09 21.15
N PRO A 47 -32.61 -6.80 20.45
CA PRO A 47 -32.37 -8.01 19.63
C PRO A 47 -31.95 -7.73 18.16
N TYR A 48 -31.04 -8.53 17.61
CA TYR A 48 -30.55 -8.40 16.21
C TYR A 48 -31.41 -9.20 15.23
N ASN A 49 -32.64 -8.78 15.01
CA ASN A 49 -33.63 -9.47 14.17
C ASN A 49 -34.62 -8.53 13.45
N ASN A 50 -34.28 -7.24 13.31
CA ASN A 50 -35.13 -6.26 12.66
C ASN A 50 -35.36 -6.61 11.18
N VAL A 51 -36.60 -7.00 10.85
CA VAL A 51 -36.99 -7.50 9.52
C VAL A 51 -36.84 -6.41 8.46
N ASP A 52 -37.21 -5.18 8.76
CA ASP A 52 -37.19 -4.07 7.79
C ASP A 52 -35.76 -3.69 7.40
N PHE A 53 -34.84 -3.70 8.37
CA PHE A 53 -33.42 -3.51 8.11
C PHE A 53 -32.89 -4.55 7.11
N PHE A 54 -33.14 -5.83 7.36
CA PHE A 54 -32.62 -6.89 6.47
C PHE A 54 -33.31 -6.91 5.11
N LYS A 55 -34.61 -6.57 5.03
CA LYS A 55 -35.28 -6.36 3.75
C LYS A 55 -34.59 -5.25 2.95
N LYS A 56 -34.28 -4.11 3.59
CA LYS A 56 -33.54 -3.00 2.97
C LYS A 56 -32.17 -3.46 2.46
N LEU A 57 -31.41 -4.21 3.28
CA LEU A 57 -30.10 -4.72 2.86
C LEU A 57 -30.18 -5.76 1.74
N ASP A 58 -31.20 -6.63 1.75
CA ASP A 58 -31.45 -7.59 0.68
C ASP A 58 -31.78 -6.84 -0.62
N THR A 59 -32.65 -5.83 -0.59
CA THR A 59 -32.94 -4.98 -1.75
C THR A 59 -31.67 -4.36 -2.33
N TYR A 60 -30.78 -3.80 -1.51
CA TYR A 60 -29.52 -3.28 -2.02
C TYR A 60 -28.64 -4.36 -2.62
N LYS A 61 -28.58 -5.53 -1.99
CA LYS A 61 -27.76 -6.63 -2.46
C LYS A 61 -28.25 -7.19 -3.79
N ASP A 62 -29.56 -7.23 -3.99
CA ASP A 62 -30.17 -7.69 -5.23
C ASP A 62 -29.89 -6.74 -6.41
N LEU A 63 -29.50 -5.48 -6.15
CA LEU A 63 -29.02 -4.56 -7.19
C LEU A 63 -27.63 -4.95 -7.74
N VAL A 64 -26.86 -5.76 -6.99
CA VAL A 64 -25.48 -6.11 -7.34
C VAL A 64 -25.46 -7.21 -8.41
N ASP A 65 -25.51 -6.81 -9.67
CA ASP A 65 -25.36 -7.70 -10.82
C ASP A 65 -23.90 -7.68 -11.35
N GLY A 66 -23.03 -8.45 -10.68
CA GLY A 66 -21.62 -8.61 -11.04
C GLY A 66 -20.71 -7.41 -10.71
N GLU A 67 -21.26 -6.23 -10.42
CA GLU A 67 -20.51 -4.99 -10.16
C GLU A 67 -21.02 -4.23 -8.94
N ASN A 68 -20.16 -3.40 -8.35
CA ASN A 68 -20.50 -2.59 -7.17
C ASN A 68 -21.54 -1.50 -7.53
N VAL A 69 -22.54 -1.31 -6.67
CA VAL A 69 -23.63 -0.34 -6.88
C VAL A 69 -23.51 0.80 -5.89
N TYR A 70 -23.57 2.04 -6.37
CA TYR A 70 -23.57 3.23 -5.52
C TYR A 70 -24.96 3.48 -4.93
N LEU A 71 -25.03 3.69 -3.62
CA LEU A 71 -26.23 3.97 -2.86
C LEU A 71 -26.19 5.43 -2.41
N GLU A 72 -26.96 6.29 -3.07
CA GLU A 72 -26.93 7.74 -2.86
C GLU A 72 -27.35 8.14 -1.44
N ASP A 73 -28.34 7.46 -0.86
CA ASP A 73 -28.84 7.75 0.49
C ASP A 73 -27.81 7.46 1.60
N LEU A 74 -26.91 6.51 1.34
CA LEU A 74 -25.86 6.11 2.26
C LEU A 74 -24.48 6.67 1.91
N ASP A 75 -24.33 7.19 0.69
CA ASP A 75 -23.06 7.62 0.11
C ASP A 75 -21.97 6.51 0.23
N LEU A 76 -22.38 5.28 -0.11
CA LEU A 76 -21.59 4.04 -0.04
C LEU A 76 -21.83 3.20 -1.28
N HIS A 77 -20.87 2.34 -1.64
CA HIS A 77 -21.09 1.29 -2.63
C HIS A 77 -21.39 -0.03 -1.94
N ILE A 78 -22.43 -0.74 -2.36
CA ILE A 78 -22.61 -2.15 -2.02
C ILE A 78 -21.89 -3.03 -3.03
N THR A 79 -21.32 -4.13 -2.56
CA THR A 79 -20.46 -5.03 -3.34
C THR A 79 -20.93 -6.46 -3.24
N SER A 80 -20.55 -7.30 -4.19
CA SER A 80 -20.81 -8.75 -4.17
C SER A 80 -19.94 -9.50 -3.17
N LEU A 81 -18.95 -8.83 -2.57
CA LEU A 81 -18.03 -9.42 -1.63
C LEU A 81 -18.77 -9.89 -0.38
N THR A 82 -18.55 -11.14 -0.01
CA THR A 82 -19.02 -11.70 1.26
C THR A 82 -17.84 -12.23 2.05
N PHE A 83 -17.98 -12.27 3.36
CA PHE A 83 -16.93 -12.77 4.25
C PHE A 83 -17.57 -13.68 5.31
N ARG A 84 -17.50 -14.99 5.12
CA ARG A 84 -18.07 -15.98 6.06
C ARG A 84 -19.55 -15.67 6.37
N GLN A 85 -19.88 -15.34 7.62
CA GLN A 85 -21.25 -15.00 8.06
C GLN A 85 -21.69 -13.59 7.66
N TYR A 86 -20.76 -12.75 7.18
CA TYR A 86 -21.04 -11.39 6.73
C TYR A 86 -21.51 -11.40 5.27
N THR A 87 -22.80 -11.17 5.11
CA THR A 87 -23.53 -11.32 3.85
C THR A 87 -23.55 -10.04 3.02
N TYR A 88 -23.47 -8.89 3.67
CA TYR A 88 -23.51 -7.58 3.03
C TYR A 88 -22.16 -6.89 3.22
N CYS A 89 -21.63 -6.29 2.15
CA CYS A 89 -20.38 -5.55 2.18
C CYS A 89 -20.57 -4.20 1.50
N PHE A 90 -20.44 -3.15 2.28
CA PHE A 90 -20.43 -1.76 1.83
C PHE A 90 -19.02 -1.22 1.80
N THR A 91 -18.70 -0.33 0.88
CA THR A 91 -17.37 0.26 0.74
C THR A 91 -17.48 1.74 0.46
N LYS A 92 -16.63 2.54 1.10
CA LYS A 92 -16.38 3.92 0.71
C LYS A 92 -15.10 3.95 -0.10
N GLU A 93 -15.22 3.77 -1.42
CA GLU A 93 -14.09 3.71 -2.35
C GLU A 93 -12.96 2.77 -1.84
N ASP A 94 -11.71 3.25 -1.81
CA ASP A 94 -10.54 2.55 -1.27
C ASP A 94 -10.28 2.87 0.22
N ASN A 95 -11.20 3.55 0.92
CA ASN A 95 -10.97 4.03 2.29
C ASN A 95 -11.28 2.98 3.34
N PHE A 96 -12.49 2.41 3.31
CA PHE A 96 -12.90 1.38 4.25
C PHE A 96 -14.02 0.49 3.71
N LYS A 97 -14.19 -0.68 4.35
CA LYS A 97 -15.27 -1.64 4.08
C LYS A 97 -16.06 -1.90 5.36
N ILE A 98 -17.39 -1.99 5.24
CA ILE A 98 -18.32 -2.34 6.32
C ILE A 98 -18.99 -3.66 5.95
N PHE A 99 -18.72 -4.70 6.73
CA PHE A 99 -19.31 -6.01 6.60
C PHE A 99 -20.44 -6.17 7.61
N VAL A 100 -21.62 -6.59 7.16
CA VAL A 100 -22.81 -6.81 8.01
C VAL A 100 -23.25 -8.26 7.92
N ALA A 101 -23.42 -8.91 9.07
CA ALA A 101 -23.93 -10.27 9.17
C ALA A 101 -25.45 -10.31 9.00
N LYS A 102 -25.96 -11.24 8.19
CA LYS A 102 -27.41 -11.46 8.06
C LYS A 102 -28.00 -12.16 9.29
N LYS A 103 -27.21 -13.01 9.93
CA LYS A 103 -27.59 -13.75 11.15
C LYS A 103 -26.42 -13.80 12.11
N VAL A 104 -26.74 -13.70 13.40
CA VAL A 104 -25.78 -13.71 14.50
C VAL A 104 -25.99 -15.03 15.27
N PRO A 105 -25.03 -15.95 15.27
CA PRO A 105 -25.22 -17.30 15.81
C PRO A 105 -25.29 -17.34 17.35
N ILE A 106 -24.69 -16.36 18.03
CA ILE A 106 -24.64 -16.23 19.50
C ILE A 106 -24.66 -14.75 19.87
N SER A 107 -25.20 -14.37 21.03
CA SER A 107 -25.33 -12.97 21.49
C SER A 107 -24.03 -12.16 21.44
N ASN A 108 -22.88 -12.80 21.71
CA ASN A 108 -21.56 -12.14 21.69
C ASN A 108 -20.85 -12.18 20.32
N PHE A 109 -21.56 -12.51 19.24
CA PHE A 109 -21.00 -12.43 17.89
C PHE A 109 -21.19 -11.01 17.35
N PRO A 110 -20.10 -10.34 16.88
CA PRO A 110 -20.19 -8.97 16.40
C PRO A 110 -21.00 -8.92 15.09
N PRO A 111 -22.13 -8.20 15.03
CA PRO A 111 -22.94 -8.16 13.81
C PRO A 111 -22.26 -7.43 12.65
N ILE A 112 -21.33 -6.53 12.97
CA ILE A 112 -20.65 -5.67 12.00
C ILE A 112 -19.13 -5.72 12.20
N ILE A 113 -18.39 -5.80 11.10
CA ILE A 113 -16.94 -5.61 11.05
C ILE A 113 -16.62 -4.47 10.09
N VAL A 114 -15.74 -3.58 10.51
CA VAL A 114 -15.21 -2.51 9.66
C VAL A 114 -13.73 -2.76 9.39
N HIS A 115 -13.31 -2.64 8.14
CA HIS A 115 -11.91 -2.71 7.71
C HIS A 115 -11.45 -1.35 7.19
N LEU A 116 -10.57 -0.67 7.91
CA LEU A 116 -9.91 0.54 7.45
C LEU A 116 -8.70 0.19 6.58
N SER A 117 -8.55 0.87 5.44
CA SER A 117 -7.43 0.67 4.54
C SER A 117 -6.19 1.47 4.97
N ALA A 118 -5.02 0.99 4.52
CA ALA A 118 -3.77 1.73 4.63
C ALA A 118 -3.90 3.15 4.04
N ASN A 119 -4.57 3.31 2.91
CA ASN A 119 -4.66 4.61 2.25
C ASN A 119 -5.31 5.63 3.19
N LEU A 120 -6.46 5.30 3.79
CA LEU A 120 -7.14 6.19 4.71
C LEU A 120 -6.28 6.48 5.95
N LEU A 121 -5.74 5.44 6.58
CA LEU A 121 -4.98 5.56 7.83
C LEU A 121 -3.72 6.44 7.68
N TRP A 122 -2.98 6.27 6.58
CA TRP A 122 -1.77 7.04 6.30
C TRP A 122 -2.05 8.45 5.77
N GLU A 123 -3.26 8.71 5.29
CA GLU A 123 -3.65 10.00 4.72
C GLU A 123 -4.25 10.95 5.76
N VAL A 124 -5.18 10.46 6.60
CA VAL A 124 -5.90 11.31 7.58
C VAL A 124 -5.58 11.00 9.04
N GLY A 125 -4.79 9.97 9.30
CA GLY A 125 -4.46 9.51 10.66
C GLY A 125 -5.52 8.59 11.27
N GLU A 126 -5.15 7.94 12.38
CA GLU A 126 -5.95 6.86 12.97
C GLU A 126 -7.28 7.35 13.55
N TYR A 127 -7.26 8.49 14.24
CA TYR A 127 -8.43 9.08 14.90
C TYR A 127 -9.51 9.47 13.88
N THR A 128 -9.15 10.33 12.92
CA THR A 128 -10.05 10.78 11.85
C THR A 128 -10.61 9.61 11.04
N ALA A 129 -9.78 8.59 10.77
CA ALA A 129 -10.22 7.40 10.04
C ALA A 129 -11.28 6.60 10.80
N LEU A 130 -11.14 6.48 12.12
CA LEU A 130 -12.09 5.80 12.99
C LEU A 130 -13.42 6.55 13.07
N GLU A 131 -13.39 7.86 13.32
CA GLU A 131 -14.62 8.68 13.40
C GLU A 131 -15.38 8.65 12.08
N LYS A 132 -14.68 8.88 10.95
CA LYS A 132 -15.28 8.81 9.62
C LYS A 132 -15.98 7.47 9.39
N ALA A 133 -15.27 6.36 9.59
CA ALA A 133 -15.89 5.06 9.33
C ALA A 133 -17.06 4.75 10.29
N TYR A 134 -16.97 5.18 11.56
CA TYR A 134 -18.01 5.01 12.55
C TYR A 134 -19.29 5.80 12.20
N GLU A 135 -19.16 7.01 11.66
CA GLU A 135 -20.29 7.83 11.21
C GLU A 135 -21.09 7.09 10.12
N TYR A 136 -20.41 6.51 9.12
CA TYR A 136 -21.07 5.73 8.07
C TYR A 136 -21.72 4.46 8.61
N VAL A 137 -21.12 3.78 9.59
CA VAL A 137 -21.78 2.64 10.26
C VAL A 137 -23.05 3.09 10.97
N SER A 138 -22.98 4.21 11.70
CA SER A 138 -24.10 4.74 12.46
C SER A 138 -25.26 5.14 11.55
N ARG A 139 -24.96 5.78 10.41
CA ARG A 139 -25.95 6.08 9.36
C ARG A 139 -26.55 4.82 8.74
N LEU A 140 -25.73 3.83 8.42
CA LEU A 140 -26.16 2.58 7.79
C LEU A 140 -27.19 1.83 8.64
N ILE A 141 -27.00 1.78 9.95
CA ILE A 141 -27.86 1.01 10.86
C ILE A 141 -29.06 1.80 11.39
N SER A 142 -29.06 3.12 11.26
CA SER A 142 -30.15 4.00 11.71
C SER A 142 -31.38 3.87 10.80
N PRO A 143 -32.61 3.94 11.33
CA PRO A 143 -32.99 4.07 12.75
C PRO A 143 -33.12 2.72 13.47
N HIS A 144 -32.80 1.60 12.81
CA HIS A 144 -33.15 0.27 13.27
C HIS A 144 -32.32 -0.22 14.46
N TYR A 145 -31.07 0.24 14.60
CA TYR A 145 -30.18 -0.16 15.68
C TYR A 145 -29.38 1.01 16.24
N THR A 146 -28.97 0.86 17.50
CA THR A 146 -27.98 1.70 18.16
C THR A 146 -26.73 0.90 18.47
N VAL A 147 -25.56 1.51 18.32
CA VAL A 147 -24.30 0.88 18.72
C VAL A 147 -24.25 0.74 20.25
N LEU A 148 -23.92 -0.46 20.72
CA LEU A 148 -23.67 -0.75 22.13
C LEU A 148 -22.23 -0.39 22.50
N HIS A 149 -21.26 -0.94 21.77
CA HIS A 149 -19.83 -0.63 21.92
C HIS A 149 -19.04 -1.10 20.70
N VAL A 150 -17.81 -0.59 20.56
CA VAL A 150 -16.85 -1.02 19.53
C VAL A 150 -15.66 -1.71 20.19
N LYS A 151 -15.11 -2.73 19.53
CA LYS A 151 -13.85 -3.38 19.92
C LYS A 151 -12.89 -3.48 18.75
N GLU A 152 -11.61 -3.41 19.05
CA GLU A 152 -10.55 -3.80 18.13
C GLU A 152 -10.66 -5.28 17.76
N ASN A 153 -10.37 -5.60 16.50
CA ASN A 153 -10.34 -6.96 16.00
C ASN A 153 -8.96 -7.31 15.43
N ARG A 154 -8.34 -6.38 14.72
CA ARG A 154 -6.98 -6.51 14.19
C ARG A 154 -6.34 -5.14 13.97
N ILE A 155 -5.07 -4.98 14.32
CA ILE A 155 -4.30 -3.77 14.02
C ILE A 155 -2.90 -4.19 13.53
N ASP A 156 -2.49 -3.64 12.38
CA ASP A 156 -1.19 -3.93 11.77
C ASP A 156 -0.26 -2.72 11.99
N TYR A 157 0.62 -2.81 12.98
CA TYR A 157 1.61 -1.77 13.29
C TYR A 157 2.81 -1.91 12.37
N ALA A 158 3.02 -0.94 11.48
CA ALA A 158 4.06 -0.95 10.46
C ALA A 158 5.21 0.00 10.82
N TYR A 159 6.42 -0.41 10.46
CA TYR A 159 7.65 0.36 10.62
C TYR A 159 8.45 0.27 9.31
N HIS A 160 8.29 1.29 8.48
CA HIS A 160 9.03 1.43 7.22
C HIS A 160 10.42 1.99 7.50
N THR A 161 11.46 1.32 7.00
CA THR A 161 12.83 1.75 7.23
C THR A 161 13.73 1.52 6.03
N ASN A 162 14.68 2.44 5.84
CA ASN A 162 15.79 2.31 4.89
C ASN A 162 17.09 1.85 5.56
N TYR A 163 17.04 1.46 6.85
CA TYR A 163 18.20 0.97 7.60
C TYR A 163 18.65 -0.41 7.09
N MET A 164 17.68 -1.32 6.93
CA MET A 164 17.93 -2.68 6.47
C MET A 164 17.72 -2.74 4.96
N ARG A 165 18.82 -2.70 4.20
CA ARG A 165 18.79 -2.81 2.72
C ARG A 165 18.68 -4.26 2.25
N ASP A 166 19.30 -5.17 2.98
CA ASP A 166 19.27 -6.60 2.73
C ASP A 166 18.88 -7.32 4.02
N LEU A 167 17.74 -8.02 3.99
CA LEU A 167 17.21 -8.75 5.12
C LEU A 167 18.05 -9.98 5.45
N GLU A 168 18.60 -10.66 4.44
CA GLU A 168 19.39 -11.88 4.63
C GLU A 168 20.65 -11.59 5.43
N SER A 169 21.50 -10.69 4.93
CA SER A 169 22.76 -10.32 5.59
C SER A 169 22.50 -9.71 6.96
N PHE A 170 21.43 -8.91 7.09
CA PHE A 170 21.11 -8.25 8.34
C PHE A 170 20.70 -9.23 9.44
N LEU A 171 19.82 -10.19 9.11
CA LEU A 171 19.30 -11.15 10.08
C LEU A 171 20.18 -12.38 10.26
N ASN A 172 21.16 -12.60 9.37
CA ASN A 172 22.00 -13.79 9.31
C ASN A 172 21.17 -15.03 9.62
N VAL A 173 20.34 -15.41 8.66
CA VAL A 173 19.26 -16.40 8.82
C VAL A 173 19.74 -17.69 9.52
N ASN A 174 20.98 -18.12 9.24
CA ASN A 174 21.62 -19.30 9.86
C ASN A 174 21.86 -19.16 11.38
N LYS A 175 21.97 -17.94 11.89
CA LYS A 175 22.19 -17.60 13.31
C LYS A 175 20.98 -16.94 13.96
N LEU A 176 19.83 -16.87 13.28
CA LEU A 176 18.66 -16.12 13.71
C LEU A 176 18.21 -16.44 15.15
N ASN A 177 18.16 -17.72 15.54
CA ASN A 177 17.76 -18.12 16.90
C ASN A 177 18.67 -17.54 17.99
N SER A 178 19.96 -17.36 17.68
CA SER A 178 20.91 -16.76 18.61
C SER A 178 20.77 -15.24 18.71
N MET A 179 20.31 -14.60 17.63
CA MET A 179 20.20 -13.15 17.45
C MET A 179 18.92 -12.53 18.00
N GLN A 180 18.01 -13.33 18.55
CA GLN A 180 16.70 -12.86 18.98
C GLN A 180 16.35 -13.31 20.40
N VAL A 181 15.50 -12.50 21.04
CA VAL A 181 14.71 -12.86 22.21
C VAL A 181 13.25 -12.65 21.83
N SER A 182 12.44 -13.71 21.95
CA SER A 182 11.09 -13.73 21.39
C SER A 182 10.16 -14.67 22.15
N ASN A 183 8.89 -14.30 22.18
CA ASN A 183 7.79 -15.14 22.64
C ASN A 183 7.27 -16.10 21.55
N PHE A 184 7.71 -15.92 20.30
CA PHE A 184 7.39 -16.83 19.20
C PHE A 184 8.25 -18.09 19.25
N THR A 185 7.62 -19.25 19.03
CA THR A 185 8.30 -20.55 19.00
C THR A 185 8.64 -21.01 17.59
N ARG A 186 8.08 -20.38 16.54
CA ARG A 186 8.25 -20.76 15.13
C ARG A 186 8.35 -19.53 14.24
N GLY A 187 9.07 -19.68 13.13
CA GLY A 187 9.15 -18.70 12.05
C GLY A 187 9.07 -19.35 10.67
N ARG A 188 8.91 -18.52 9.64
CA ARG A 188 8.89 -18.88 8.21
C ARG A 188 9.79 -17.90 7.46
N LEU A 189 10.49 -18.41 6.46
CA LEU A 189 11.27 -17.65 5.50
C LEU A 189 10.72 -17.97 4.12
N ASP A 190 10.45 -16.95 3.32
CA ASP A 190 10.17 -17.10 1.90
C ASP A 190 11.30 -16.43 1.12
N PHE A 191 11.82 -17.12 0.11
CA PHE A 191 12.95 -16.68 -0.71
C PHE A 191 12.71 -16.97 -2.19
N ALA A 192 13.39 -16.24 -3.07
CA ALA A 192 13.41 -16.45 -4.50
C ALA A 192 14.81 -16.88 -4.96
N LEU A 193 14.88 -17.75 -5.98
CA LEU A 193 16.13 -18.11 -6.64
C LEU A 193 16.34 -17.16 -7.83
N VAL A 194 17.50 -16.50 -7.89
CA VAL A 194 17.78 -15.43 -8.86
C VAL A 194 19.16 -15.68 -9.48
N GLY A 195 19.25 -15.61 -10.82
CA GLY A 195 20.50 -15.83 -11.52
C GLY A 195 21.03 -17.25 -11.30
N ASP A 196 22.36 -17.37 -11.26
CA ASP A 196 23.04 -18.67 -11.18
C ASP A 196 23.28 -19.15 -9.75
N ASP A 197 23.50 -18.25 -8.78
CA ASP A 197 23.93 -18.62 -7.42
C ASP A 197 23.25 -17.82 -6.29
N LYS A 198 22.33 -16.89 -6.60
CA LYS A 198 21.76 -15.98 -5.60
C LYS A 198 20.41 -16.45 -5.08
N THR A 199 20.27 -16.42 -3.75
CA THR A 199 18.98 -16.56 -3.05
C THR A 199 18.58 -15.20 -2.50
N ASP A 200 17.41 -14.68 -2.89
CA ASP A 200 16.89 -13.39 -2.44
C ASP A 200 15.84 -13.60 -1.35
N PHE A 201 16.14 -13.18 -0.11
CA PHE A 201 15.23 -13.34 1.02
C PHE A 201 14.28 -12.15 1.12
N ASP A 202 13.09 -12.31 0.54
CA ASP A 202 12.09 -11.24 0.46
C ASP A 202 11.26 -11.09 1.74
N TYR A 203 11.15 -12.15 2.54
CA TYR A 203 10.16 -12.24 3.60
C TYR A 203 10.60 -13.18 4.73
N ILE A 204 10.54 -12.67 5.96
CA ILE A 204 10.61 -13.46 7.18
C ILE A 204 9.41 -13.19 8.05
N ALA A 205 8.90 -14.21 8.72
CA ALA A 205 7.83 -14.04 9.69
C ALA A 205 7.96 -14.95 10.91
N PHE A 206 7.35 -14.52 12.01
CA PHE A 206 7.30 -15.23 13.29
C PHE A 206 5.86 -15.35 13.78
N GLY A 207 5.57 -16.50 14.40
CA GLY A 207 4.22 -16.86 14.82
C GLY A 207 3.39 -17.48 13.70
N ASN A 208 2.11 -17.72 14.00
CA ASN A 208 1.19 -18.33 13.04
C ASN A 208 0.14 -17.30 12.58
N ARG A 209 0.09 -17.04 11.27
CA ARG A 209 -0.87 -16.11 10.67
C ARG A 209 -2.33 -16.50 10.94
N THR A 210 -2.65 -17.79 11.11
CA THR A 210 -4.01 -18.22 11.45
C THR A 210 -4.31 -18.17 12.94
N SER A 211 -3.29 -17.99 13.78
CA SER A 211 -3.54 -17.71 15.18
C SER A 211 -4.23 -16.34 15.27
N ASN A 212 -5.37 -16.28 15.96
CA ASN A 212 -6.07 -15.02 16.24
C ASN A 212 -5.32 -14.16 17.27
N ASN A 213 -3.99 -14.26 17.34
CA ASN A 213 -3.13 -13.59 18.31
C ASN A 213 -2.16 -12.63 17.60
N LEU A 214 -0.85 -12.85 17.69
CA LEU A 214 0.18 -11.96 17.18
C LEU A 214 0.97 -12.63 16.06
N TYR A 215 1.31 -11.87 15.03
CA TYR A 215 2.13 -12.29 13.91
C TYR A 215 3.10 -11.17 13.53
N LEU A 216 4.40 -11.48 13.48
CA LEU A 216 5.44 -10.52 13.08
C LEU A 216 5.92 -10.89 11.68
N ARG A 217 6.05 -9.90 10.79
CA ARG A 217 6.66 -10.08 9.46
C ARG A 217 7.66 -8.97 9.16
N MET A 218 8.78 -9.30 8.54
CA MET A 218 9.75 -8.35 8.01
C MET A 218 9.98 -8.66 6.54
N TYR A 219 9.83 -7.66 5.68
CA TYR A 219 9.84 -7.93 4.23
C TYR A 219 10.14 -6.66 3.40
N ASN A 220 10.51 -6.87 2.14
CA ASN A 220 10.79 -5.79 1.19
C ASN A 220 9.48 -5.09 0.75
N LYS A 221 9.21 -3.91 1.33
CA LYS A 221 8.01 -3.11 1.07
C LYS A 221 8.05 -2.46 -0.31
N THR A 222 9.23 -2.06 -0.77
CA THR A 222 9.41 -1.54 -2.13
C THR A 222 8.95 -2.57 -3.17
N LYS A 223 9.39 -3.82 -3.03
CA LYS A 223 8.96 -4.93 -3.91
C LYS A 223 7.46 -5.19 -3.82
N GLU A 224 6.90 -5.20 -2.60
CA GLU A 224 5.45 -5.36 -2.39
C GLU A 224 4.65 -4.32 -3.17
N VAL A 225 4.99 -3.03 -3.05
CA VAL A 225 4.27 -1.93 -3.71
C VAL A 225 4.37 -2.02 -5.22
N ILE A 226 5.57 -2.31 -5.76
CA ILE A 226 5.82 -2.43 -7.20
C ILE A 226 5.03 -3.61 -7.82
N GLU A 227 5.23 -4.83 -7.30
CA GLU A 227 4.70 -6.04 -7.95
C GLU A 227 3.19 -6.18 -7.80
N LYS A 228 2.63 -5.76 -6.66
CA LYS A 228 1.18 -5.77 -6.45
C LYS A 228 0.49 -4.61 -7.18
N GLY A 229 1.21 -3.56 -7.55
CA GLY A 229 0.68 -2.41 -8.27
C GLY A 229 -0.39 -1.65 -7.47
N TYR A 230 -0.17 -1.51 -6.16
CA TYR A 230 -1.06 -0.82 -5.22
C TYR A 230 -0.25 -0.08 -4.15
N LYS A 231 -0.89 0.87 -3.45
CA LYS A 231 -0.28 1.68 -2.39
C LYS A 231 0.89 2.59 -2.86
N ALA A 232 0.84 3.07 -4.10
CA ALA A 232 1.81 4.03 -4.64
C ALA A 232 1.87 5.35 -3.85
N PHE A 233 0.83 5.67 -3.08
CA PHE A 233 0.83 6.81 -2.14
C PHE A 233 2.00 6.79 -1.14
N PHE A 234 2.65 5.63 -0.93
CA PHE A 234 3.85 5.56 -0.11
C PHE A 234 5.06 6.28 -0.70
N TYR A 235 5.20 6.37 -2.03
CA TYR A 235 6.37 7.02 -2.64
C TYR A 235 6.54 8.49 -2.21
N PRO A 236 5.52 9.37 -2.32
CA PRO A 236 5.63 10.74 -1.82
C PRO A 236 5.76 10.79 -0.28
N ILE A 237 5.17 9.85 0.45
CA ILE A 237 5.31 9.78 1.93
C ILE A 237 6.76 9.46 2.31
N TRP A 238 7.39 8.48 1.65
CA TRP A 238 8.77 8.10 1.88
C TRP A 238 9.72 9.22 1.47
N LEU A 239 9.49 9.87 0.33
CA LEU A 239 10.30 10.99 -0.15
C LEU A 239 10.24 12.18 0.81
N LYS A 240 9.03 12.61 1.21
CA LYS A 240 8.85 13.73 2.15
C LYS A 240 9.48 13.46 3.52
N ASN A 241 9.52 12.20 3.93
CA ASN A 241 10.20 11.79 5.15
C ASN A 241 11.70 11.53 4.93
N GLY A 242 12.24 11.63 3.72
CA GLY A 242 13.64 11.35 3.43
C GLY A 242 14.03 9.88 3.61
N LEU A 243 13.08 8.94 3.57
CA LEU A 243 13.40 7.51 3.54
C LEU A 243 14.01 7.12 2.18
N ILE A 244 13.59 7.80 1.13
CA ILE A 244 14.07 7.63 -0.24
C ILE A 244 14.44 8.99 -0.83
N SER A 245 15.23 8.99 -1.88
CA SER A 245 15.58 10.16 -2.69
C SER A 245 14.63 10.34 -3.89
N LYS A 246 14.76 11.46 -4.63
CA LYS A 246 13.99 11.66 -5.87
C LYS A 246 14.36 10.64 -6.95
N TYR A 247 15.64 10.27 -7.02
CA TYR A 247 16.13 9.22 -7.90
C TYR A 247 15.46 7.86 -7.60
N ASP A 248 15.37 7.52 -6.32
CA ASP A 248 14.70 6.29 -5.89
C ASP A 248 13.23 6.29 -6.31
N MET A 249 12.52 7.40 -6.06
CA MET A 249 11.12 7.57 -6.45
C MET A 249 10.92 7.43 -7.97
N TYR A 250 11.80 8.04 -8.78
CA TYR A 250 11.79 7.85 -10.24
C TYR A 250 11.89 6.38 -10.63
N CYS A 251 12.87 5.67 -10.08
CA CYS A 251 13.06 4.25 -10.40
C CYS A 251 11.84 3.41 -10.00
N TYR A 252 11.22 3.74 -8.87
CA TYR A 252 10.05 3.05 -8.34
C TYR A 252 8.82 3.26 -9.20
N GLU A 253 8.60 4.48 -9.69
CA GLU A 253 7.51 4.80 -10.60
C GLU A 253 7.61 3.99 -11.90
N LYS A 254 8.78 3.97 -12.53
CA LYS A 254 9.01 3.20 -13.76
C LYS A 254 8.75 1.70 -13.54
N ALA A 255 9.31 1.14 -12.47
CA ALA A 255 9.12 -0.26 -12.13
C ALA A 255 7.66 -0.59 -11.76
N PHE A 256 6.98 0.31 -11.05
CA PHE A 256 5.56 0.19 -10.69
C PHE A 256 4.66 0.18 -11.93
N LEU A 257 4.93 1.05 -12.91
CA LEU A 257 4.19 1.09 -14.17
C LEU A 257 4.31 -0.21 -14.98
N LYS A 258 5.41 -0.94 -14.80
CA LYS A 258 5.66 -2.26 -15.39
C LYS A 258 5.24 -3.43 -14.50
N LYS A 259 4.84 -3.16 -13.24
CA LYS A 259 4.54 -4.15 -12.20
C LYS A 259 5.64 -5.21 -12.05
N SER A 260 6.90 -4.80 -12.18
CA SER A 260 8.03 -5.71 -12.17
C SER A 260 9.15 -5.14 -11.33
N TYR A 261 9.48 -5.82 -10.23
CA TYR A 261 10.60 -5.43 -9.38
C TYR A 261 11.93 -5.51 -10.12
N ARG A 262 12.10 -6.50 -11.02
CA ARG A 262 13.29 -6.63 -11.88
C ARG A 262 13.47 -5.42 -12.81
N TRP A 263 12.39 -4.72 -13.14
CA TRP A 263 12.46 -3.49 -13.93
C TRP A 263 13.17 -2.35 -13.21
N LEU A 264 13.41 -2.43 -11.90
CA LEU A 264 14.23 -1.43 -11.21
C LEU A 264 15.59 -1.26 -11.87
N THR A 265 16.24 -2.34 -12.31
CA THR A 265 17.54 -2.23 -12.98
C THR A 265 17.43 -1.50 -14.32
N LEU A 266 16.37 -1.73 -15.09
CA LEU A 266 16.13 -1.02 -16.35
C LEU A 266 15.74 0.45 -16.11
N ALA A 267 14.97 0.74 -15.07
CA ALA A 267 14.62 2.11 -14.69
C ALA A 267 15.86 2.97 -14.38
N ARG A 268 16.92 2.34 -13.86
CA ARG A 268 18.23 3.00 -13.65
C ARG A 268 18.88 3.41 -14.98
N LEU A 269 18.80 2.56 -15.99
CA LEU A 269 19.26 2.87 -17.35
C LEU A 269 18.39 3.96 -17.98
N GLU A 270 17.06 3.92 -17.77
CA GLU A 270 16.15 4.98 -18.22
C GLU A 270 16.53 6.33 -17.61
N PHE A 271 16.88 6.36 -16.31
CA PHE A 271 17.33 7.57 -15.64
C PHE A 271 18.63 8.10 -16.26
N TYR A 272 19.63 7.23 -16.49
CA TYR A 272 20.87 7.66 -17.12
C TYR A 272 20.67 8.13 -18.56
N LEU A 273 19.78 7.48 -19.32
CA LEU A 273 19.45 7.89 -20.68
C LEU A 273 18.81 9.29 -20.71
N GLU A 274 17.99 9.63 -19.72
CA GLU A 274 17.33 10.94 -19.64
C GLU A 274 18.28 12.03 -19.14
N PHE A 275 19.04 11.77 -18.06
CA PHE A 275 19.78 12.81 -17.34
C PHE A 275 21.31 12.73 -17.46
N GLY A 276 21.88 11.62 -17.94
CA GLY A 276 23.32 11.46 -18.09
C GLY A 276 23.90 12.22 -19.27
N GLU A 277 25.22 12.41 -19.24
CA GLU A 277 25.96 13.21 -20.21
C GLU A 277 26.77 12.36 -21.22
N ASP A 278 27.31 11.21 -20.82
CA ASP A 278 28.14 10.38 -21.71
C ASP A 278 27.32 9.76 -22.86
N VAL A 279 27.61 10.20 -24.07
CA VAL A 279 26.91 9.78 -25.30
C VAL A 279 27.02 8.28 -25.56
N ASN A 280 28.16 7.65 -25.27
CA ASN A 280 28.34 6.21 -25.53
C ASN A 280 27.54 5.38 -24.54
N ILE A 281 27.53 5.78 -23.26
CA ILE A 281 26.73 5.11 -22.23
C ILE A 281 25.24 5.29 -22.54
N LYS A 282 24.79 6.48 -22.97
CA LYS A 282 23.41 6.72 -23.40
C LYS A 282 23.02 5.83 -24.59
N LYS A 283 23.87 5.73 -25.62
CA LYS A 283 23.64 4.83 -26.77
C LYS A 283 23.48 3.38 -26.32
N ARG A 284 24.32 2.92 -25.40
CA ARG A 284 24.24 1.57 -24.84
C ARG A 284 22.95 1.35 -24.03
N CYS A 285 22.60 2.30 -23.16
CA CYS A 285 21.34 2.25 -22.41
C CYS A 285 20.14 2.15 -23.37
N HIS A 286 20.13 2.95 -24.44
CA HIS A 286 19.10 2.88 -25.47
C HIS A 286 19.06 1.52 -26.18
N GLY A 287 20.22 0.98 -26.58
CA GLY A 287 20.33 -0.34 -27.20
C GLY A 287 19.71 -1.45 -26.34
N ILE A 288 19.98 -1.42 -25.04
CA ILE A 288 19.42 -2.37 -24.06
C ILE A 288 17.91 -2.17 -23.89
N LEU A 289 17.45 -0.92 -23.67
CA LEU A 289 16.05 -0.60 -23.42
C LEU A 289 15.14 -0.88 -24.63
N SER A 290 15.67 -0.70 -25.85
CA SER A 290 14.96 -1.02 -27.10
C SER A 290 15.04 -2.51 -27.48
N GLY A 291 15.81 -3.32 -26.74
CA GLY A 291 15.95 -4.76 -26.98
C GLY A 291 16.94 -5.16 -28.08
N TYR A 292 17.69 -4.21 -28.65
CA TYR A 292 18.75 -4.47 -29.63
C TYR A 292 19.98 -5.13 -28.98
N GLU A 293 20.29 -4.77 -27.75
CA GLU A 293 21.31 -5.42 -26.92
C GLU A 293 20.60 -6.23 -25.83
N LYS A 294 20.78 -7.56 -25.83
CA LYS A 294 20.30 -8.42 -24.77
C LYS A 294 21.42 -8.71 -23.79
N LEU A 295 21.20 -8.39 -22.53
CA LEU A 295 22.10 -8.74 -21.44
C LEU A 295 21.40 -9.71 -20.50
N GLU A 296 22.17 -10.69 -20.03
CA GLU A 296 21.76 -11.51 -18.89
C GLU A 296 21.64 -10.65 -17.63
N HIS A 297 20.85 -11.15 -16.67
CA HIS A 297 20.49 -10.40 -15.46
C HIS A 297 21.71 -9.81 -14.73
N ASP A 298 22.76 -10.60 -14.52
CA ASP A 298 23.92 -10.21 -13.72
C ASP A 298 24.81 -9.19 -14.44
N ASP A 299 24.91 -9.29 -15.76
CA ASP A 299 25.66 -8.33 -16.57
C ASP A 299 24.92 -7.00 -16.69
N LEU A 300 23.59 -7.05 -16.80
CA LEU A 300 22.74 -5.87 -16.71
C LEU A 300 22.89 -5.17 -15.36
N GLU A 301 22.89 -5.93 -14.25
CA GLU A 301 23.07 -5.36 -12.92
C GLU A 301 24.48 -4.76 -12.73
N ARG A 302 25.52 -5.45 -13.20
CA ARG A 302 26.91 -4.96 -13.20
C ARG A 302 27.03 -3.65 -13.98
N PHE A 303 26.47 -3.58 -15.18
CA PHE A 303 26.46 -2.35 -15.98
C PHE A 303 25.71 -1.22 -15.27
N ALA A 304 24.50 -1.48 -14.76
CA ALA A 304 23.73 -0.46 -14.04
C ALA A 304 24.50 0.09 -12.82
N ASN A 305 25.26 -0.76 -12.11
CA ASN A 305 26.08 -0.40 -10.96
C ASN A 305 27.29 0.47 -11.29
N THR A 306 27.73 0.56 -12.54
CA THR A 306 28.79 1.52 -12.93
C THR A 306 28.19 2.89 -13.20
N ILE A 307 26.99 2.96 -13.78
CA ILE A 307 26.43 4.22 -14.28
C ILE A 307 25.57 4.97 -13.26
N THR A 308 24.86 4.28 -12.38
CA THR A 308 23.92 4.89 -11.42
C THR A 308 23.90 4.15 -10.08
N PRO A 309 23.51 4.81 -8.97
CA PRO A 309 23.46 4.14 -7.67
C PRO A 309 22.36 3.07 -7.59
N ARG A 310 22.46 2.16 -6.63
CA ARG A 310 21.38 1.18 -6.37
C ARG A 310 20.23 1.85 -5.60
N PRO A 311 18.97 1.72 -6.06
CA PRO A 311 17.83 2.32 -5.36
C PRO A 311 17.70 1.91 -3.88
N THR A 312 17.21 2.83 -3.06
CA THR A 312 17.07 2.68 -1.60
C THR A 312 15.88 1.83 -1.18
N LEU A 313 16.05 0.50 -1.08
CA LEU A 313 14.97 -0.38 -0.66
C LEU A 313 14.39 -0.04 0.73
N ILE A 314 13.07 -0.10 0.84
CA ILE A 314 12.33 0.05 2.09
C ILE A 314 11.94 -1.32 2.60
N THR A 315 12.40 -1.62 3.81
CA THR A 315 11.97 -2.79 4.57
C THR A 315 10.83 -2.39 5.50
N ASN A 316 9.76 -3.20 5.56
CA ASN A 316 8.72 -3.06 6.56
C ASN A 316 8.94 -4.09 7.66
N ILE A 317 8.92 -3.65 8.93
CA ILE A 317 8.68 -4.54 10.07
C ILE A 317 7.22 -4.34 10.47
N GLU A 318 6.43 -5.40 10.50
CA GLU A 318 5.01 -5.30 10.78
C GLU A 318 4.57 -6.28 11.86
N TYR A 319 3.90 -5.76 12.88
CA TYR A 319 3.22 -6.55 13.90
C TYR A 319 1.72 -6.55 13.62
N GLU A 320 1.21 -7.68 13.14
CA GLU A 320 -0.22 -7.96 12.98
C GLU A 320 -0.75 -8.48 14.33
N THR A 321 -1.40 -7.60 15.08
CA THR A 321 -2.10 -7.90 16.34
C THR A 321 -3.55 -8.23 16.06
N LYS A 322 -4.14 -9.21 16.75
CA LYS A 322 -5.54 -9.64 16.56
C LYS A 322 -6.26 -9.80 17.89
N ARG A 323 -7.56 -10.09 17.82
CA ARG A 323 -8.47 -10.30 18.96
C ARG A 323 -7.83 -10.94 20.21
N LYS A 324 -7.15 -12.09 20.13
CA LYS A 324 -6.57 -12.75 21.33
C LYS A 324 -5.44 -11.96 21.99
N PHE A 325 -4.68 -11.18 21.21
CA PHE A 325 -3.67 -10.28 21.75
C PHE A 325 -4.34 -9.23 22.65
N TYR A 326 -5.37 -8.57 22.14
CA TYR A 326 -6.09 -7.55 22.90
C TYR A 326 -6.90 -8.11 24.06
N GLN A 327 -7.44 -9.32 23.93
CA GLN A 327 -8.09 -10.01 25.05
C GLN A 327 -7.15 -10.20 26.25
N SER A 328 -5.86 -10.44 26.01
CA SER A 328 -4.88 -10.51 27.10
C SER A 328 -4.59 -9.17 27.78
N LEU A 329 -5.07 -8.07 27.19
CA LEU A 329 -4.93 -6.71 27.70
C LEU A 329 -6.25 -6.17 28.26
N ASP A 330 -7.37 -6.91 28.20
CA ASP A 330 -8.71 -6.41 28.52
C ASP A 330 -8.78 -5.75 29.91
N GLU A 331 -8.21 -6.39 30.93
CA GLU A 331 -8.17 -5.85 32.30
C GLU A 331 -7.36 -4.54 32.40
N SER A 332 -6.31 -4.40 31.60
CA SER A 332 -5.45 -3.21 31.61
C SER A 332 -6.06 -2.03 30.82
N MET A 333 -6.92 -2.32 29.84
CA MET A 333 -7.48 -1.32 28.92
C MET A 333 -8.33 -0.27 29.63
N GLU A 334 -9.00 -0.63 30.73
CA GLU A 334 -9.85 0.29 31.51
C GLU A 334 -9.02 1.36 32.23
N PHE A 335 -7.75 1.08 32.53
CA PHE A 335 -6.84 1.98 33.23
C PHE A 335 -6.02 2.88 32.29
N LEU A 336 -6.07 2.64 30.98
CA LEU A 336 -5.37 3.46 30.00
C LEU A 336 -5.98 4.86 29.93
N ALA A 337 -5.15 5.89 29.82
CA ALA A 337 -5.62 7.27 29.70
C ALA A 337 -6.45 7.44 28.42
N LEU A 338 -7.56 8.18 28.51
CA LEU A 338 -8.30 8.67 27.36
C LEU A 338 -8.06 10.18 27.29
N ILE A 339 -7.20 10.58 26.36
CA ILE A 339 -6.82 11.97 26.11
C ILE A 339 -7.69 12.55 25.00
N THR A 340 -7.95 11.75 23.97
CA THR A 340 -8.77 12.15 22.84
C THR A 340 -10.21 12.40 23.30
N ASN A 341 -10.72 13.59 22.99
CA ASN A 341 -12.10 13.95 23.25
C ASN A 341 -12.93 13.79 21.98
N THR A 342 -13.88 12.87 22.00
CA THR A 342 -14.83 12.62 20.91
C THR A 342 -16.26 12.62 21.45
N GLU A 343 -17.20 12.95 20.58
CA GLU A 343 -18.63 12.74 20.83
C GLU A 343 -19.02 11.25 20.73
N TYR A 344 -18.23 10.45 20.00
CA TYR A 344 -18.50 9.04 19.75
C TYR A 344 -18.00 8.14 20.87
N LYS A 345 -18.70 8.11 22.01
CA LYS A 345 -18.33 7.29 23.19
C LYS A 345 -18.13 5.80 22.90
N ALA A 346 -18.79 5.27 21.86
CA ALA A 346 -18.57 3.89 21.44
C ALA A 346 -17.13 3.60 20.99
N LEU A 347 -16.37 4.63 20.59
CA LEU A 347 -14.96 4.54 20.16
C LEU A 347 -13.95 4.70 21.30
N ASP A 348 -14.37 5.03 22.52
CA ASP A 348 -13.47 5.31 23.66
C ASP A 348 -12.40 4.22 23.85
N ARG A 349 -12.77 2.95 23.67
CA ARG A 349 -11.83 1.82 23.78
C ARG A 349 -10.72 1.88 22.72
N LEU A 350 -11.06 2.17 21.48
CA LEU A 350 -10.09 2.30 20.39
C LEU A 350 -9.22 3.55 20.59
N PHE A 351 -9.79 4.65 21.07
CA PHE A 351 -9.01 5.85 21.37
C PHE A 351 -8.07 5.68 22.54
N ARG A 352 -8.44 4.92 23.58
CA ARG A 352 -7.47 4.51 24.62
C ARG A 352 -6.28 3.75 24.03
N LEU A 353 -6.49 2.85 23.06
CA LEU A 353 -5.36 2.19 22.38
C LEU A 353 -4.49 3.18 21.62
N MET A 354 -5.10 4.11 20.88
CA MET A 354 -4.36 5.08 20.06
C MET A 354 -3.60 6.10 20.93
N ASP A 355 -4.23 6.61 21.99
CA ASP A 355 -3.63 7.56 22.95
C ASP A 355 -2.44 6.93 23.67
N ASN A 356 -2.49 5.60 23.89
CA ASN A 356 -1.46 4.85 24.61
C ASN A 356 -0.62 3.95 23.68
N LYS A 357 -0.60 4.22 22.37
CA LYS A 357 0.08 3.38 21.36
C LYS A 357 1.58 3.16 21.65
N ILE A 358 2.21 4.07 22.39
CA ILE A 358 3.59 3.93 22.84
C ILE A 358 3.81 2.73 23.77
N LEU A 359 2.81 2.38 24.60
CA LEU A 359 2.88 1.22 25.47
C LEU A 359 2.80 -0.07 24.65
N ILE A 360 1.88 -0.12 23.68
CA ILE A 360 1.76 -1.25 22.75
C ILE A 360 3.04 -1.41 21.93
N HIS A 361 3.59 -0.31 21.42
CA HIS A 361 4.87 -0.32 20.70
C HIS A 361 6.02 -0.90 21.53
N ARG A 362 6.15 -0.48 22.80
CA ARG A 362 7.19 -1.00 23.71
C ARG A 362 7.00 -2.49 23.99
N LEU A 363 5.76 -2.91 24.28
CA LEU A 363 5.42 -4.32 24.46
C LEU A 363 5.84 -5.16 23.24
N LEU A 364 5.51 -4.70 22.03
CA LEU A 364 5.82 -5.40 20.79
C LEU A 364 7.33 -5.46 20.50
N THR A 365 8.06 -4.36 20.73
CA THR A 365 9.47 -4.24 20.35
C THR A 365 10.46 -4.61 21.46
N THR A 366 10.00 -4.81 22.69
CA THR A 366 10.88 -5.13 23.84
C THR A 366 10.60 -6.52 24.40
N ASP A 367 9.33 -6.84 24.63
CA ASP A 367 8.92 -8.06 25.35
C ASP A 367 8.51 -9.18 24.40
N VAL A 368 7.81 -8.84 23.31
CA VAL A 368 7.38 -9.85 22.32
C VAL A 368 8.55 -10.33 21.49
N PHE A 369 9.31 -9.40 20.88
CA PHE A 369 10.40 -9.73 19.99
C PHE A 369 11.44 -8.61 20.02
N ARG A 370 12.71 -8.99 20.17
CA ARG A 370 13.83 -8.09 19.98
C ARG A 370 15.05 -8.77 19.41
N LEU A 371 15.83 -8.02 18.63
CA LEU A 371 17.14 -8.44 18.17
C LEU A 371 18.21 -8.04 19.18
N VAL A 372 19.11 -8.97 19.51
CA VAL A 372 20.21 -8.76 20.46
C VAL A 372 21.54 -8.67 19.71
N ASP A 373 22.48 -7.91 20.27
CA ASP A 373 23.82 -7.80 19.74
C ASP A 373 24.61 -9.07 20.06
N MET A 374 24.95 -9.83 19.02
CA MET A 374 25.75 -11.04 19.16
C MET A 374 27.20 -10.76 19.58
N LYS A 375 27.69 -9.53 19.36
CA LYS A 375 29.04 -9.10 19.78
C LYS A 375 29.14 -8.85 21.28
N ASP A 376 28.02 -8.77 21.99
CA ASP A 376 28.02 -8.66 23.45
C ASP A 376 28.55 -9.96 24.06
N THR A 377 29.78 -9.91 24.58
CA THR A 377 30.43 -11.02 25.29
C THR A 377 30.26 -10.94 26.81
N LYS A 378 29.67 -9.86 27.34
CA LYS A 378 29.49 -9.66 28.79
C LYS A 378 28.43 -10.60 29.35
N HIS A 379 27.41 -10.93 28.54
CA HIS A 379 26.28 -11.73 28.96
C HIS A 379 26.17 -13.06 28.22
N THR A 380 26.13 -14.16 28.98
CA THR A 380 25.98 -15.53 28.46
C THR A 380 24.54 -15.84 28.05
N ARG A 381 23.54 -15.34 28.81
CA ARG A 381 22.12 -15.55 28.51
C ARG A 381 21.62 -14.53 27.49
N LYS A 382 21.01 -15.00 26.39
CA LYS A 382 20.45 -14.16 25.31
C LYS A 382 19.54 -13.04 25.82
N ARG A 383 18.67 -13.33 26.79
CA ARG A 383 17.73 -12.35 27.37
C ARG A 383 18.41 -11.15 28.05
N ASN A 384 19.66 -11.30 28.49
CA ASN A 384 20.43 -10.26 29.16
C ASN A 384 21.37 -9.52 28.19
N LYS A 385 21.52 -9.98 26.95
CA LYS A 385 22.40 -9.32 25.99
C LYS A 385 21.88 -7.94 25.62
N ASP A 386 22.80 -7.05 25.29
CA ASP A 386 22.49 -5.73 24.76
C ASP A 386 21.64 -5.81 23.48
N VAL A 387 20.77 -4.83 23.29
CA VAL A 387 19.88 -4.76 22.12
C VAL A 387 20.68 -4.27 20.90
N LEU A 388 20.43 -4.88 19.74
CA LEU A 388 21.08 -4.47 18.49
C LEU A 388 20.82 -2.97 18.21
N PRO A 389 21.81 -2.16 17.77
CA PRO A 389 21.64 -0.71 17.64
C PRO A 389 20.44 -0.27 16.78
N PHE A 390 20.18 -0.96 15.67
CA PHE A 390 18.99 -0.73 14.87
C PHE A 390 17.70 -0.95 15.67
N TRP A 391 17.64 -2.05 16.42
CA TRP A 391 16.47 -2.40 17.20
C TRP A 391 16.27 -1.44 18.38
N LYS A 392 17.36 -0.89 18.92
CA LYS A 392 17.30 0.18 19.91
C LYS A 392 16.68 1.46 19.32
N LEU A 393 17.06 1.84 18.09
CA LEU A 393 16.39 2.95 17.38
C LEU A 393 14.90 2.69 17.16
N LEU A 394 14.51 1.44 16.89
CA LEU A 394 13.11 1.04 16.76
C LEU A 394 12.36 1.22 18.09
N GLN A 395 12.93 0.75 19.21
CA GLN A 395 12.32 0.86 20.55
C GLN A 395 12.18 2.30 21.06
N ASP A 396 13.13 3.17 20.68
CA ASP A 396 13.18 4.57 21.12
C ASP A 396 12.39 5.51 20.17
N LEU A 397 11.68 4.94 19.19
CA LEU A 397 10.97 5.70 18.17
C LEU A 397 9.86 6.57 18.78
N LYS A 398 9.84 7.85 18.39
CA LYS A 398 8.73 8.75 18.71
C LYS A 398 7.57 8.47 17.75
N LEU A 399 6.43 8.06 18.30
CA LEU A 399 5.23 7.72 17.53
C LEU A 399 4.39 8.98 17.27
N THR A 400 4.87 9.85 16.39
CA THR A 400 4.12 11.04 15.96
C THR A 400 3.13 10.68 14.88
N SER A 401 1.87 11.13 15.00
CA SER A 401 0.90 11.01 13.91
C SER A 401 1.33 11.92 12.75
N TYR A 402 1.63 11.30 11.60
CA TYR A 402 2.00 12.00 10.38
C TYR A 402 0.74 12.25 9.56
N SER A 403 0.50 13.51 9.19
CA SER A 403 -0.52 13.88 8.21
C SER A 403 0.18 14.45 6.97
N PRO A 404 0.24 13.71 5.84
CA PRO A 404 0.70 14.28 4.58
C PRO A 404 -0.27 15.36 4.10
N ASP A 405 0.18 16.15 3.12
CA ASP A 405 -0.78 16.92 2.32
C ASP A 405 -1.61 15.90 1.52
N SER A 406 -2.83 15.64 1.98
CA SER A 406 -3.71 14.62 1.43
C SER A 406 -4.01 14.86 -0.04
N ASN A 407 -4.09 16.12 -0.47
CA ASN A 407 -4.45 16.45 -1.85
C ASN A 407 -3.30 16.11 -2.81
N LEU A 408 -2.06 16.41 -2.43
CA LEU A 408 -0.89 16.04 -3.22
C LEU A 408 -0.74 14.52 -3.35
N VAL A 409 -0.94 13.79 -2.25
CA VAL A 409 -0.84 12.32 -2.25
C VAL A 409 -1.96 11.69 -3.10
N ARG A 410 -3.19 12.18 -2.99
CA ARG A 410 -4.33 11.70 -3.81
C ARG A 410 -4.12 11.99 -5.29
N LYS A 411 -3.70 13.21 -5.64
CA LYS A 411 -3.41 13.61 -7.03
C LYS A 411 -2.31 12.74 -7.63
N TYR A 412 -1.22 12.55 -6.90
CA TYR A 412 -0.12 11.70 -7.31
C TYR A 412 -0.56 10.25 -7.58
N ASN A 413 -1.30 9.66 -6.64
CA ASN A 413 -1.80 8.29 -6.80
C ASN A 413 -2.77 8.21 -8.00
N ARG A 414 -3.62 9.22 -8.22
CA ARG A 414 -4.51 9.29 -9.39
C ARG A 414 -3.71 9.30 -10.69
N ASP A 415 -2.72 10.17 -10.80
CA ASP A 415 -1.92 10.34 -12.02
C ASP A 415 -1.17 9.04 -12.37
N LEU A 416 -0.56 8.38 -11.38
CA LEU A 416 0.13 7.11 -11.59
C LEU A 416 -0.83 5.96 -11.97
N ASN A 417 -2.04 5.95 -11.38
CA ASN A 417 -3.08 4.99 -11.76
C ASN A 417 -3.60 5.22 -13.19
N ILE A 418 -3.69 6.47 -13.65
CA ILE A 418 -4.06 6.79 -15.03
C ILE A 418 -3.02 6.20 -16.00
N GLU A 419 -1.73 6.41 -15.75
CA GLU A 419 -0.68 5.85 -16.60
C GLU A 419 -0.65 4.31 -16.57
N LEU A 420 -0.92 3.68 -15.41
CA LEU A 420 -1.10 2.22 -15.35
C LEU A 420 -2.24 1.71 -16.23
N ILE A 421 -3.39 2.40 -16.23
CA ILE A 421 -4.54 2.02 -17.04
C ILE A 421 -4.22 2.23 -18.52
N LYS A 422 -3.62 3.36 -18.88
CA LYS A 422 -3.16 3.66 -20.24
C LYS A 422 -2.22 2.57 -20.77
N ASN A 423 -1.19 2.19 -20.01
CA ASN A 423 -0.27 1.11 -20.40
C ASN A 423 -0.99 -0.22 -20.61
N ARG A 424 -1.99 -0.53 -19.78
CA ARG A 424 -2.80 -1.74 -19.96
C ARG A 424 -3.60 -1.70 -21.25
N ILE A 425 -4.26 -0.58 -21.55
CA ILE A 425 -5.05 -0.41 -22.77
C ILE A 425 -4.15 -0.58 -24.00
N VAL A 426 -3.03 0.14 -24.04
CA VAL A 426 -2.05 0.06 -25.14
C VAL A 426 -1.58 -1.39 -25.35
N ASN A 427 -1.12 -2.06 -24.29
CA ASN A 427 -0.66 -3.45 -24.40
C ASN A 427 -1.77 -4.41 -24.84
N SER A 428 -3.00 -4.21 -24.34
CA SER A 428 -4.15 -5.03 -24.73
C SER A 428 -4.54 -4.82 -26.19
N MET A 429 -4.50 -3.58 -26.70
CA MET A 429 -4.77 -3.28 -28.11
C MET A 429 -3.70 -3.89 -29.01
N SER A 430 -2.42 -3.71 -28.72
CA SER A 430 -1.36 -4.32 -29.52
C SER A 430 -1.39 -5.85 -29.46
N SER A 431 -1.70 -6.45 -28.31
CA SER A 431 -1.88 -7.91 -28.24
C SER A 431 -3.06 -8.38 -29.09
N LEU A 432 -4.18 -7.65 -29.06
CA LEU A 432 -5.35 -7.97 -29.88
C LEU A 432 -5.03 -7.88 -31.37
N SER A 433 -4.35 -6.81 -31.81
CA SER A 433 -3.91 -6.65 -33.20
C SER A 433 -3.05 -7.84 -33.67
N LEU A 434 -2.08 -8.28 -32.84
CA LEU A 434 -1.28 -9.48 -33.15
C LEU A 434 -2.15 -10.73 -33.32
N TYR A 435 -3.21 -10.91 -32.52
CA TYR A 435 -4.14 -12.03 -32.66
C TYR A 435 -5.01 -11.95 -33.92
N LEU A 436 -5.33 -10.74 -34.40
CA LEU A 436 -6.16 -10.53 -35.59
C LEU A 436 -5.34 -10.67 -36.87
N ASN A 437 -4.18 -10.03 -36.89
CA ASN A 437 -3.40 -9.79 -38.10
C ASN A 437 -2.26 -10.80 -38.27
N ASN A 438 -1.87 -11.52 -37.21
CA ASN A 438 -0.72 -12.46 -37.18
C ASN A 438 0.62 -11.85 -37.65
N GLU A 439 0.69 -10.52 -37.72
CA GLU A 439 1.83 -9.75 -38.25
C GLU A 439 2.10 -8.56 -37.33
N ASN A 440 3.37 -8.11 -37.28
CA ASN A 440 3.84 -7.04 -36.39
C ASN A 440 4.30 -5.80 -37.18
N GLU A 441 3.76 -5.59 -38.39
CA GLU A 441 4.16 -4.50 -39.28
C GLU A 441 3.30 -3.24 -39.12
N GLN A 442 2.16 -3.36 -38.42
CA GLN A 442 1.23 -2.26 -38.22
C GLN A 442 1.69 -1.29 -37.12
N ASP A 443 1.35 -0.02 -37.30
CA ASP A 443 1.57 0.99 -36.27
C ASP A 443 0.45 0.98 -35.22
N ILE A 444 0.69 1.66 -34.10
CA ILE A 444 -0.26 1.67 -32.98
C ILE A 444 -1.58 2.39 -33.30
N LEU A 445 -1.60 3.24 -34.33
CA LEU A 445 -2.82 3.92 -34.77
C LEU A 445 -3.71 2.92 -35.49
N GLN A 446 -3.13 2.06 -36.33
CA GLN A 446 -3.84 0.97 -36.95
C GLN A 446 -4.34 -0.04 -35.91
N ASP A 447 -3.53 -0.42 -34.90
CA ASP A 447 -3.98 -1.27 -33.78
C ASP A 447 -5.22 -0.68 -33.07
N THR A 448 -5.25 0.66 -32.94
CA THR A 448 -6.36 1.38 -32.31
C THR A 448 -7.60 1.39 -33.20
N ILE A 449 -7.42 1.60 -34.51
CA ILE A 449 -8.52 1.56 -35.49
C ILE A 449 -9.13 0.16 -35.54
N ASP A 450 -8.31 -0.89 -35.59
CA ASP A 450 -8.74 -2.28 -35.59
C ASP A 450 -9.54 -2.59 -34.31
N PHE A 451 -9.05 -2.16 -33.14
CA PHE A 451 -9.83 -2.27 -31.90
C PHE A 451 -11.18 -1.54 -31.98
N LEU A 452 -11.21 -0.30 -32.48
CA LEU A 452 -12.44 0.49 -32.58
C LEU A 452 -13.45 -0.13 -33.55
N THR A 453 -12.99 -0.70 -34.66
CA THR A 453 -13.87 -1.35 -35.65
C THR A 453 -14.50 -2.65 -35.14
N LEU A 454 -13.89 -3.30 -34.15
CA LEU A 454 -14.44 -4.50 -33.51
C LEU A 454 -15.51 -4.19 -32.45
N LEU A 455 -15.64 -2.94 -32.01
CA LEU A 455 -16.63 -2.58 -31.00
C LEU A 455 -18.04 -2.60 -31.60
N SER A 456 -18.89 -3.49 -31.09
CA SER A 456 -20.31 -3.47 -31.43
C SER A 456 -21.07 -2.40 -30.62
N GLU A 457 -22.30 -2.09 -31.03
CA GLU A 457 -23.20 -1.24 -30.23
C GLU A 457 -23.43 -1.81 -28.82
N ASN A 458 -23.53 -3.14 -28.70
CA ASN A 458 -23.68 -3.83 -27.43
C ASN A 458 -22.45 -3.65 -26.52
N ASP A 459 -21.25 -3.67 -27.09
CA ASP A 459 -20.00 -3.45 -26.34
C ASP A 459 -19.89 -1.99 -25.88
N THR A 460 -20.34 -1.07 -26.72
CA THR A 460 -20.37 0.37 -26.42
C THR A 460 -21.34 0.67 -25.28
N GLN A 461 -22.54 0.10 -25.29
CA GLN A 461 -23.51 0.24 -24.20
C GLN A 461 -23.01 -0.35 -22.87
N LYS A 462 -22.35 -1.51 -22.91
CA LYS A 462 -21.69 -2.10 -21.74
C LYS A 462 -20.56 -1.20 -21.22
N ALA A 463 -19.76 -0.63 -22.10
CA ALA A 463 -18.68 0.30 -21.75
C ALA A 463 -19.21 1.60 -21.12
N PHE A 464 -20.29 2.18 -21.64
CA PHE A 464 -20.95 3.35 -21.03
C PHE A 464 -21.48 3.03 -19.63
N SER A 465 -22.14 1.88 -19.48
CA SER A 465 -22.64 1.41 -18.19
C SER A 465 -21.49 1.23 -17.19
N TYR A 466 -20.41 0.59 -17.61
CA TYR A 466 -19.19 0.44 -16.80
C TYR A 466 -18.57 1.79 -16.41
N LYS A 467 -18.46 2.73 -17.36
CA LYS A 467 -17.88 4.06 -17.13
C LYS A 467 -18.69 4.85 -16.10
N ASN A 468 -20.02 4.87 -16.22
CA ASN A 468 -20.89 5.56 -15.25
C ASN A 468 -20.77 4.95 -13.85
N LYS A 469 -20.71 3.62 -13.75
CA LYS A 469 -20.46 2.92 -12.48
C LYS A 469 -19.09 3.28 -11.89
N LYS A 470 -18.04 3.30 -12.73
CA LYS A 470 -16.68 3.69 -12.33
C LYS A 470 -16.60 5.15 -11.87
N ALA A 471 -17.29 6.06 -12.55
CA ALA A 471 -17.35 7.46 -12.17
C ALA A 471 -17.94 7.63 -10.76
N ASN A 472 -19.02 6.91 -10.46
CA ASN A 472 -19.61 6.89 -9.12
C ASN A 472 -18.68 6.27 -8.07
N LEU A 473 -17.90 5.23 -8.41
CA LEU A 473 -16.88 4.64 -7.53
C LEU A 473 -15.71 5.57 -7.21
N LEU A 474 -15.48 6.59 -8.03
CA LEU A 474 -14.35 7.51 -7.91
C LEU A 474 -14.80 8.93 -7.55
N LYS A 475 -16.09 9.14 -7.28
CA LYS A 475 -16.71 10.45 -7.08
C LYS A 475 -16.04 11.24 -5.96
N GLY A 476 -15.76 10.61 -4.81
CA GLY A 476 -15.06 11.26 -3.68
C GLY A 476 -13.57 11.55 -3.96
N LYS A 477 -12.91 10.74 -4.80
CA LYS A 477 -11.56 11.08 -5.32
C LYS A 477 -11.58 12.29 -6.27
N PHE A 478 -12.68 12.54 -6.96
CA PHE A 478 -12.80 13.62 -7.93
C PHE A 478 -13.31 14.93 -7.30
N GLU A 479 -14.26 14.87 -6.37
CA GLU A 479 -14.82 16.04 -5.64
C GLU A 479 -13.80 16.75 -4.76
N THR A 480 -12.75 16.08 -4.29
CA THR A 480 -11.69 16.73 -3.50
C THR A 480 -10.59 17.38 -4.36
N LEU A 481 -10.77 17.41 -5.68
CA LEU A 481 -9.84 17.94 -6.67
C LEU A 481 -10.47 19.04 -7.54
N ASP A 482 -11.38 19.84 -6.97
CA ASP A 482 -12.29 20.82 -7.62
C ASP A 482 -11.68 21.82 -8.62
N ASN A 483 -10.34 21.87 -8.79
CA ASN A 483 -9.65 22.79 -9.70
C ASN A 483 -8.82 22.10 -10.80
N LEU A 484 -9.12 20.85 -11.16
CA LEU A 484 -8.46 20.21 -12.30
C LEU A 484 -9.24 20.49 -13.60
N GLU A 485 -8.67 21.33 -14.46
CA GLU A 485 -9.14 21.48 -15.85
C GLU A 485 -9.36 20.12 -16.51
N VAL A 486 -10.51 19.95 -17.14
CA VAL A 486 -10.75 18.82 -18.04
C VAL A 486 -9.67 18.90 -19.12
N ARG A 487 -8.74 17.95 -19.13
CA ARG A 487 -7.75 17.80 -20.21
C ARG A 487 -8.46 17.30 -21.48
N LYS A 488 -9.32 18.11 -22.10
CA LYS A 488 -9.74 17.90 -23.49
C LYS A 488 -8.51 18.16 -24.36
N ARG A 489 -7.80 17.10 -24.76
CA ARG A 489 -6.63 17.18 -25.66
C ARG A 489 -7.01 17.33 -27.14
N PHE A 490 -8.30 17.26 -27.42
CA PHE A 490 -8.87 17.42 -28.75
C PHE A 490 -10.15 18.25 -28.61
N ALA A 491 -10.37 19.10 -29.60
CA ALA A 491 -11.58 19.85 -29.80
C ALA A 491 -12.13 19.46 -31.18
N LEU A 492 -13.43 19.20 -31.26
CA LEU A 492 -14.10 19.10 -32.54
C LEU A 492 -14.34 20.53 -33.01
N LEU A 493 -13.84 20.83 -34.21
CA LEU A 493 -14.07 22.12 -34.87
C LEU A 493 -15.08 21.89 -35.97
N ASP A 494 -16.09 22.74 -36.04
CA ASP A 494 -16.94 22.82 -37.21
C ASP A 494 -16.08 23.21 -38.41
N LYS A 495 -16.22 22.45 -39.50
CA LYS A 495 -15.40 22.63 -40.70
C LYS A 495 -15.77 23.88 -41.50
N GLU A 496 -16.99 24.39 -41.36
CA GLU A 496 -17.47 25.53 -42.13
C GLU A 496 -17.10 26.86 -41.47
N ASP A 497 -17.11 26.95 -40.14
CA ASP A 497 -16.86 28.21 -39.43
C ASP A 497 -15.73 28.16 -38.39
N GLY A 498 -15.15 26.98 -38.13
CA GLY A 498 -14.05 26.81 -37.18
C GLY A 498 -14.47 26.98 -35.71
N SER A 499 -15.76 26.96 -35.41
CA SER A 499 -16.27 27.03 -34.05
C SER A 499 -16.08 25.71 -33.29
N TYR A 500 -15.93 25.79 -31.98
CA TYR A 500 -15.81 24.61 -31.12
C TYR A 500 -17.17 23.93 -31.01
N ILE A 501 -17.23 22.64 -31.34
CA ILE A 501 -18.36 21.76 -31.06
C ILE A 501 -18.11 21.17 -29.66
N GLU A 502 -18.97 21.50 -28.69
CA GLU A 502 -18.81 21.11 -27.27
C GLU A 502 -18.80 19.60 -27.00
#